data_AF-A0A1M3ND10-F1
#
_entry.id   AF-A0A1M3ND10-F1
#
_cell.length_a   1.000
_cell.length_b   1.000
_cell.length_c   1.000
_cell.angle_alpha   90.00
_cell.angle_beta   90.00
_cell.angle_gamma   90.00
#
_symmetry.space_group_name_H-M   'P 1'
#
loop_
_entity.id
_entity.type
_entity.pdbx_description
1 polymer ?
#
loop_
_entity_poly.entity_id
_entity_poly.type
_entity_poly.pdbx_seq_one_letter_code
_entity_poly.pdbx_strand_id
1 'polypeptide(L)'
;MIERLVAASRAAVWIARRDDSLDRRNRAPITIDESLEKQSGTLPRRNEASAPSWADPAPVSVTTRLPSRHEREASSRTVDWSGVHTREPGFVEDEPEDGVPTPRPKLPLSCVPRRVVDERTLLTLPLDHRAGFVLAHIDGATDIRTLIDVCGLPQDELVALIEQLRVLHAIEL
;
A
#
# COMPACT_ATOMS: atom_id res chain seq x y z
N MET A 1 -23.00 1.30 -14.62
CA MET A 1 -23.15 -0.14 -14.27
C MET A 1 -22.18 -0.59 -13.17
N ILE A 2 -21.00 0.01 -13.03
CA ILE A 2 -19.98 -0.31 -12.00
C ILE A 2 -20.44 0.06 -10.57
N GLU A 3 -21.24 1.12 -10.40
CA GLU A 3 -21.69 1.56 -9.06
C GLU A 3 -22.54 0.53 -8.31
N ARG A 4 -23.28 -0.34 -9.03
CA ARG A 4 -24.11 -1.38 -8.38
C ARG A 4 -23.29 -2.53 -7.82
N LEU A 5 -22.15 -2.85 -8.43
CA LEU A 5 -21.26 -3.90 -7.95
C LEU A 5 -20.48 -3.43 -6.71
N VAL A 6 -20.07 -2.16 -6.70
CA VAL A 6 -19.44 -1.53 -5.53
C VAL A 6 -20.43 -1.41 -4.37
N ALA A 7 -21.71 -1.08 -4.62
CA ALA A 7 -22.74 -1.04 -3.59
C ALA A 7 -23.04 -2.42 -2.96
N ALA A 8 -23.01 -3.49 -3.75
CA ALA A 8 -23.23 -4.85 -3.24
C ALA A 8 -22.08 -5.34 -2.35
N SER A 9 -20.82 -5.08 -2.72
CA SER A 9 -19.66 -5.39 -1.87
C SER A 9 -19.63 -4.54 -0.58
N ARG A 10 -20.14 -3.30 -0.61
CA ARG A 10 -20.29 -2.45 0.59
C ARG A 10 -21.26 -3.04 1.60
N ALA A 11 -22.33 -3.72 1.18
CA ALA A 11 -23.29 -4.35 2.10
C ALA A 11 -22.70 -5.58 2.81
N ALA A 12 -21.91 -6.39 2.11
CA ALA A 12 -21.29 -7.59 2.70
C ALA A 12 -20.22 -7.24 3.75
N VAL A 13 -19.41 -6.20 3.51
CA VAL A 13 -18.39 -5.75 4.48
C VAL A 13 -19.01 -5.01 5.66
N TRP A 14 -20.11 -4.27 5.47
CA TRP A 14 -20.78 -3.56 6.57
C TRP A 14 -21.48 -4.51 7.56
N ILE A 15 -21.96 -5.67 7.10
CA ILE A 15 -22.58 -6.69 7.99
C ILE A 15 -21.53 -7.35 8.90
N ALA A 16 -20.28 -7.49 8.47
CA ALA A 16 -19.20 -8.01 9.31
C ALA A 16 -18.69 -7.00 10.36
N ARG A 17 -18.99 -5.70 10.22
CA ARG A 17 -18.47 -4.63 11.09
C ARG A 17 -19.38 -4.27 12.27
N ARG A 18 -20.56 -4.89 12.39
CA ARG A 18 -21.56 -4.52 13.42
C ARG A 18 -21.38 -5.23 14.78
N ASP A 19 -20.46 -6.18 14.90
CA ASP A 19 -20.24 -6.94 16.15
C ASP A 19 -19.03 -6.48 17.00
N ASP A 20 -18.17 -5.59 16.52
CA ASP A 20 -16.96 -5.17 17.27
C ASP A 20 -17.18 -3.97 18.22
N SER A 21 -18.44 -3.55 18.41
CA SER A 21 -18.79 -2.37 19.22
C SER A 21 -19.05 -2.69 20.71
N LEU A 22 -19.01 -3.96 21.13
CA LEU A 22 -19.35 -4.32 22.51
C LEU A 22 -18.15 -4.58 23.43
N ASP A 23 -16.91 -4.71 22.93
CA ASP A 23 -15.79 -5.12 23.79
C ASP A 23 -14.89 -3.97 24.31
N ARG A 24 -15.12 -2.72 23.89
CA ARG A 24 -14.31 -1.57 24.37
C ARG A 24 -14.76 -0.99 25.71
N ARG A 25 -15.91 -1.38 26.25
CA ARG A 25 -16.39 -0.85 27.55
C ARG A 25 -15.90 -1.62 28.78
N ASN A 26 -15.13 -2.69 28.60
CA ASN A 26 -14.65 -3.51 29.71
C ASN A 26 -13.12 -3.57 29.85
N ARG A 27 -12.39 -2.58 29.30
CA ARG A 27 -10.99 -2.36 29.68
C ARG A 27 -10.99 -1.64 31.02
N ALA A 28 -10.97 -2.42 32.09
CA ALA A 28 -10.69 -1.93 33.44
C ALA A 28 -9.42 -1.05 33.41
N PRO A 29 -9.38 0.03 34.21
CA PRO A 29 -8.17 0.81 34.38
C PRO A 29 -7.07 -0.14 34.87
N ILE A 30 -5.98 -0.23 34.11
CA ILE A 30 -4.77 -0.90 34.56
C ILE A 30 -4.23 -0.02 35.69
N THR A 31 -4.61 -0.34 36.93
CA THR A 31 -3.96 0.22 38.11
C THR A 31 -2.54 -0.32 38.10
N ILE A 32 -1.59 0.53 37.68
CA ILE A 32 -0.17 0.22 37.79
C ILE A 32 0.13 0.33 39.29
N ASP A 33 0.19 -0.81 39.94
CA ASP A 33 0.55 -0.91 41.36
C ASP A 33 2.05 -0.56 41.49
N GLU A 34 2.32 0.59 42.09
CA GLU A 34 3.65 1.20 42.27
C GLU A 34 4.41 0.59 43.48
N SER A 35 4.15 -0.68 43.83
CA SER A 35 4.67 -1.31 45.06
C SER A 35 5.80 -2.33 44.87
N LEU A 36 6.70 -2.13 43.91
CA LEU A 36 7.86 -3.04 43.74
C LEU A 36 9.22 -2.35 43.85
N GLU A 37 9.36 -1.45 44.84
CA GLU A 37 10.68 -1.19 45.44
C GLU A 37 10.97 -2.25 46.50
N LYS A 38 12.16 -2.86 46.41
CA LYS A 38 12.79 -3.81 47.35
C LYS A 38 12.55 -5.30 47.11
N GLN A 39 13.06 -5.80 45.98
CA GLN A 39 13.68 -7.14 45.98
C GLN A 39 15.06 -7.06 45.33
N SER A 40 16.04 -6.67 46.13
CA SER A 40 17.47 -6.90 45.89
C SER A 40 17.74 -8.41 45.99
N GLY A 41 17.41 -9.14 44.91
CA GLY A 41 17.70 -10.54 44.74
C GLY A 41 18.95 -10.72 43.89
N THR A 42 20.01 -11.22 44.52
CA THR A 42 21.24 -11.75 43.91
C THR A 42 20.96 -12.47 42.60
N LEU A 43 21.43 -11.92 41.47
CA LEU A 43 21.35 -12.58 40.17
C LEU A 43 22.22 -13.84 40.18
N PRO A 44 21.68 -15.03 39.92
CA PRO A 44 22.50 -16.20 39.66
C PRO A 44 23.27 -15.96 38.36
N ARG A 45 24.58 -16.21 38.42
CA ARG A 45 25.50 -16.29 37.28
C ARG A 45 24.81 -17.07 36.14
N ARG A 46 24.47 -16.34 35.08
CA ARG A 46 23.87 -16.90 33.87
C ARG A 46 24.92 -17.79 33.22
N ASN A 47 24.71 -19.10 33.32
CA ASN A 47 25.49 -20.11 32.63
C ASN A 47 25.55 -19.77 31.14
N GLU A 48 26.74 -19.96 30.58
CA GLU A 48 27.08 -19.92 29.17
C GLU A 48 26.26 -20.97 28.42
N ALA A 49 24.99 -20.66 28.17
CA ALA A 49 24.13 -21.45 27.32
C ALA A 49 24.56 -21.20 25.87
N SER A 50 25.20 -22.23 25.32
CA SER A 50 25.35 -22.56 23.91
C SER A 50 24.75 -21.54 22.95
N ALA A 51 25.64 -20.86 22.22
CA ALA A 51 25.28 -20.17 21.00
C ALA A 51 24.42 -21.10 20.14
N PRO A 52 23.25 -20.66 19.64
CA PRO A 52 22.56 -21.39 18.61
C PRO A 52 23.50 -21.48 17.40
N SER A 53 23.90 -22.70 17.08
CA SER A 53 24.49 -23.08 15.80
C SER A 53 23.50 -22.70 14.71
N TRP A 54 23.59 -21.46 14.25
CA TRP A 54 23.11 -21.09 12.92
C TRP A 54 24.11 -21.77 11.97
N ALA A 55 23.91 -23.08 11.81
CA ALA A 55 24.60 -23.87 10.84
C ALA A 55 24.59 -23.11 9.51
N ASP A 56 25.78 -23.00 8.91
CA ASP A 56 25.97 -22.52 7.55
C ASP A 56 24.86 -23.09 6.66
N PRO A 57 23.98 -22.25 6.07
CA PRO A 57 23.10 -22.76 5.04
C PRO A 57 24.00 -23.27 3.93
N ALA A 58 23.98 -24.58 3.69
CA ALA A 58 24.72 -25.21 2.63
C ALA A 58 24.55 -24.39 1.34
N PRO A 59 25.62 -24.13 0.58
CA PRO A 59 25.54 -23.31 -0.61
C PRO A 59 24.53 -23.96 -1.57
N VAL A 60 23.37 -23.35 -1.71
CA VAL A 60 22.43 -23.67 -2.78
C VAL A 60 23.13 -23.30 -4.07
N SER A 61 23.62 -24.31 -4.79
CA SER A 61 24.13 -24.18 -6.15
C SER A 61 22.99 -23.72 -7.05
N VAL A 62 22.82 -22.40 -7.15
CA VAL A 62 22.00 -21.78 -8.19
C VAL A 62 22.74 -22.06 -9.50
N THR A 63 22.35 -23.14 -10.17
CA THR A 63 22.72 -23.37 -11.57
C THR A 63 21.98 -22.34 -12.40
N THR A 64 22.53 -21.13 -12.46
CA THR A 64 22.18 -20.15 -13.49
C THR A 64 22.59 -20.78 -14.81
N ARG A 65 21.68 -21.46 -15.49
CA ARG A 65 21.86 -21.81 -16.90
C ARG A 65 22.00 -20.48 -17.63
N LEU A 66 23.24 -20.09 -17.89
CA LEU A 66 23.54 -19.03 -18.83
C LEU A 66 22.82 -19.41 -20.13
N PRO A 67 21.93 -18.56 -20.67
CA PRO A 67 21.43 -18.77 -22.01
C PRO A 67 22.63 -18.81 -22.95
N SER A 68 22.76 -19.92 -23.67
CA SER A 68 23.81 -20.16 -24.64
C SER A 68 23.94 -18.98 -25.58
N ARG A 69 25.18 -18.50 -25.76
CA ARG A 69 25.58 -17.35 -26.59
C ARG A 69 25.12 -17.44 -28.06
N HIS A 70 24.61 -18.59 -28.49
CA HIS A 70 24.20 -18.86 -29.87
C HIS A 70 22.73 -18.57 -30.22
N GLU A 71 21.89 -18.11 -29.28
CA GLU A 71 20.50 -17.70 -29.59
C GLU A 71 20.32 -16.17 -29.73
N ARG A 72 21.41 -15.40 -29.82
CA ARG A 72 21.35 -13.93 -29.93
C ARG A 72 21.21 -13.37 -31.35
N GLU A 73 21.11 -14.19 -32.40
CA GLU A 73 21.23 -13.70 -33.78
C GLU A 73 19.94 -13.64 -34.62
N ALA A 74 18.75 -13.97 -34.09
CA ALA A 74 17.55 -14.09 -34.92
C ALA A 74 16.37 -13.14 -34.61
N SER A 75 16.57 -12.01 -33.92
CA SER A 75 15.50 -11.00 -33.82
C SER A 75 15.99 -9.57 -33.64
N SER A 76 16.94 -9.18 -34.48
CA SER A 76 17.07 -7.78 -34.90
C SER A 76 15.95 -7.46 -35.90
N ARG A 77 14.68 -7.56 -35.47
CA ARG A 77 13.59 -6.89 -36.18
C ARG A 77 13.74 -5.41 -35.84
N THR A 78 14.50 -4.71 -36.67
CA THR A 78 14.49 -3.27 -36.78
C THR A 78 13.02 -2.86 -36.96
N VAL A 79 12.40 -2.36 -35.91
CA VAL A 79 11.09 -1.73 -36.02
C VAL A 79 11.34 -0.47 -36.81
N ASP A 80 10.96 -0.52 -38.07
CA ASP A 80 11.05 0.60 -38.99
C ASP A 80 9.98 1.64 -38.60
N TRP A 81 10.38 2.61 -37.77
CA TRP A 81 9.53 3.72 -37.36
C TRP A 81 9.39 4.79 -38.45
N SER A 82 10.01 4.63 -39.62
CA SER A 82 10.01 5.65 -40.69
C SER A 82 8.66 5.81 -41.42
N GLY A 83 7.68 4.95 -41.12
CA GLY A 83 6.32 4.99 -41.67
C GLY A 83 5.25 5.64 -40.78
N VAL A 84 5.58 6.14 -39.58
CA VAL A 84 4.63 6.93 -38.78
C VAL A 84 4.54 8.31 -39.41
N HIS A 85 3.72 8.41 -40.45
CA HIS A 85 3.27 9.67 -41.00
C HIS A 85 2.76 10.53 -39.85
N THR A 86 3.48 11.64 -39.63
CA THR A 86 2.95 12.86 -39.02
C THR A 86 1.74 13.28 -39.83
N ARG A 87 0.60 12.65 -39.58
CA ARG A 87 -0.68 13.19 -39.99
C ARG A 87 -0.86 14.37 -39.06
N GLU A 88 -0.45 15.55 -39.51
CA GLU A 88 -0.72 16.80 -38.81
C GLU A 88 -2.22 16.78 -38.51
N PRO A 89 -2.62 16.66 -37.23
CA PRO A 89 -4.02 16.83 -36.90
C PRO A 89 -4.32 18.26 -37.26
N GLY A 90 -5.14 18.45 -38.29
CA GLY A 90 -5.74 19.74 -38.57
C GLY A 90 -6.28 20.23 -37.23
N PHE A 91 -5.67 21.31 -36.74
CA PHE A 91 -6.05 21.98 -35.51
C PHE A 91 -7.41 22.58 -35.80
N VAL A 92 -8.46 21.77 -35.68
CA VAL A 92 -9.82 22.27 -35.58
C VAL A 92 -9.76 23.12 -34.33
N GLU A 93 -9.93 24.43 -34.50
CA GLU A 93 -10.18 25.34 -33.40
C GLU A 93 -11.52 24.90 -32.80
N ASP A 94 -11.47 23.86 -31.95
CA ASP A 94 -12.58 23.44 -31.11
C ASP A 94 -12.90 24.65 -30.24
N GLU A 95 -14.03 25.28 -30.56
CA GLU A 95 -14.75 26.17 -29.66
C GLU A 95 -14.71 25.54 -28.26
N PRO A 96 -14.44 26.30 -27.19
CA PRO A 96 -14.28 25.76 -25.86
C PRO A 96 -15.60 25.12 -25.39
N GLU A 97 -15.78 23.83 -25.72
CA GLU A 97 -16.86 23.00 -25.17
C GLU A 97 -16.76 23.14 -23.67
N ASP A 98 -17.83 23.65 -23.07
CA ASP A 98 -18.00 23.91 -21.64
C ASP A 98 -17.21 22.92 -20.81
N GLY A 99 -16.05 23.40 -20.32
CA GLY A 99 -14.96 22.55 -19.87
C GLY A 99 -15.46 21.42 -18.98
N VAL A 100 -15.30 20.18 -19.48
CA VAL A 100 -15.63 18.98 -18.73
C VAL A 100 -15.05 19.17 -17.33
N PRO A 101 -15.87 19.24 -16.27
CA PRO A 101 -15.39 19.52 -14.93
C PRO A 101 -14.48 18.37 -14.55
N THR A 102 -13.18 18.58 -14.75
CA THR A 102 -12.17 17.62 -14.37
C THR A 102 -12.33 17.52 -12.86
N PRO A 103 -12.72 16.36 -12.31
CA PRO A 103 -12.99 16.23 -10.90
C PRO A 103 -11.67 16.43 -10.17
N ARG A 104 -11.39 17.67 -9.75
CA ARG A 104 -10.21 17.97 -8.94
C ARG A 104 -10.45 17.34 -7.58
N PRO A 105 -9.67 16.33 -7.18
CA PRO A 105 -9.87 15.73 -5.89
C PRO A 105 -9.57 16.77 -4.80
N LYS A 106 -10.55 17.00 -3.93
CA LYS A 106 -10.52 18.06 -2.90
C LYS A 106 -9.90 17.55 -1.58
N LEU A 107 -8.79 16.82 -1.66
CA LEU A 107 -8.08 16.37 -0.46
C LEU A 107 -6.98 17.39 -0.10
N PRO A 108 -6.97 17.93 1.14
CA PRO A 108 -5.90 18.80 1.57
C PRO A 108 -4.60 18.01 1.68
N LEU A 109 -3.53 18.48 1.01
CA LEU A 109 -2.24 17.77 0.99
C LEU A 109 -1.54 17.70 2.35
N SER A 110 -1.99 18.51 3.32
CA SER A 110 -1.52 18.52 4.71
C SER A 110 -2.23 17.52 5.62
N CYS A 111 -3.17 16.73 5.10
CA CYS A 111 -3.84 15.68 5.86
C CYS A 111 -2.90 14.48 6.07
N VAL A 112 -3.07 13.78 7.20
CA VAL A 112 -2.29 12.60 7.58
C VAL A 112 -3.21 11.38 7.52
N PRO A 113 -3.14 10.54 6.48
CA PRO A 113 -3.93 9.33 6.40
C PRO A 113 -3.56 8.34 7.50
N ARG A 114 -4.57 7.67 8.09
CA ARG A 114 -4.40 6.63 9.10
C ARG A 114 -5.02 5.33 8.66
N ARG A 115 -4.31 4.22 8.86
CA ARG A 115 -4.80 2.87 8.56
C ARG A 115 -5.80 2.41 9.62
N VAL A 116 -7.02 2.07 9.21
CA VAL A 116 -8.11 1.67 10.13
C VAL A 116 -8.36 0.17 10.13
N VAL A 117 -7.85 -0.54 9.13
CA VAL A 117 -8.13 -1.96 8.89
C VAL A 117 -6.99 -2.84 9.38
N ASP A 118 -7.33 -4.00 9.94
CA ASP A 118 -6.37 -5.02 10.39
C ASP A 118 -5.71 -5.76 9.21
N GLU A 119 -4.58 -6.41 9.48
CA GLU A 119 -3.79 -7.09 8.45
C GLU A 119 -4.54 -8.22 7.73
N ARG A 120 -5.42 -8.96 8.42
CA ARG A 120 -6.17 -10.05 7.81
C ARG A 120 -7.21 -9.50 6.84
N THR A 121 -7.90 -8.44 7.24
CA THR A 121 -8.88 -7.77 6.39
C THR A 121 -8.20 -7.10 5.19
N LEU A 122 -7.00 -6.54 5.34
CA LEU A 122 -6.23 -5.99 4.21
C LEU A 122 -5.98 -7.01 3.09
N LEU A 123 -5.69 -8.27 3.44
CA LEU A 123 -5.48 -9.35 2.46
C LEU A 123 -6.74 -9.72 1.69
N THR A 124 -7.92 -9.35 2.19
CA THR A 124 -9.21 -9.62 1.53
C THR A 124 -9.71 -8.46 0.68
N LEU A 125 -9.08 -7.28 0.79
CA LEU A 125 -9.48 -6.11 0.02
C LEU A 125 -9.05 -6.25 -1.45
N PRO A 126 -9.89 -5.83 -2.42
CA PRO A 126 -9.55 -5.83 -3.84
C PRO A 126 -8.61 -4.64 -4.16
N LEU A 127 -7.39 -4.68 -3.63
CA LEU A 127 -6.37 -3.67 -3.85
C LEU A 127 -5.55 -3.98 -5.10
N ASP A 128 -5.37 -2.96 -5.94
CA ASP A 128 -4.35 -3.02 -6.98
C ASP A 128 -2.94 -2.89 -6.38
N HIS A 129 -1.92 -3.39 -7.08
CA HIS A 129 -0.52 -3.34 -6.65
C HIS A 129 -0.08 -1.91 -6.27
N ARG A 130 -0.53 -0.88 -7.00
CA ARG A 130 -0.24 0.52 -6.69
C ARG A 130 -0.90 0.97 -5.39
N ALA A 131 -2.16 0.63 -5.19
CA ALA A 131 -2.88 0.96 -3.96
C ALA A 131 -2.26 0.26 -2.74
N GLY A 132 -1.85 -1.00 -2.88
CA GLY A 132 -1.12 -1.74 -1.84
C GLY A 132 0.23 -1.11 -1.52
N PHE A 133 0.96 -0.65 -2.53
CA PHE A 133 2.23 0.07 -2.36
C PHE A 133 2.06 1.37 -1.59
N VAL A 134 1.07 2.20 -1.96
CA VAL A 134 0.76 3.46 -1.24
C VAL A 134 0.35 3.16 0.21
N LEU A 135 -0.52 2.16 0.40
CA LEU A 135 -0.98 1.75 1.73
C LEU A 135 0.17 1.30 2.64
N ALA A 136 1.20 0.64 2.10
CA ALA A 136 2.38 0.23 2.86
C ALA A 136 3.22 1.41 3.39
N HIS A 137 3.08 2.60 2.80
CA HIS A 137 3.74 3.83 3.24
C HIS A 137 2.88 4.66 4.23
N ILE A 138 1.63 4.26 4.46
CA ILE A 138 0.73 4.97 5.39
C ILE A 138 0.98 4.45 6.81
N ASP A 139 1.70 5.25 7.60
CA ASP A 139 2.07 4.98 8.99
C ASP A 139 1.21 5.73 10.03
N GLY A 140 0.36 6.67 9.57
CA GLY A 140 -0.45 7.51 10.45
C GLY A 140 0.24 8.77 10.98
N ALA A 141 1.46 9.06 10.52
CA ALA A 141 2.24 10.24 10.87
C ALA A 141 2.65 11.07 9.63
N THR A 142 2.76 10.43 8.48
CA THR A 142 3.20 11.05 7.22
C THR A 142 2.03 11.73 6.50
N ASP A 143 2.20 13.00 6.09
CA ASP A 143 1.18 13.73 5.33
C ASP A 143 1.14 13.35 3.84
N ILE A 144 0.05 13.68 3.16
CA ILE A 144 -0.13 13.34 1.73
C ILE A 144 1.00 13.95 0.88
N ARG A 145 1.45 15.17 1.20
CA ARG A 145 2.55 15.83 0.48
C ARG A 145 3.83 15.01 0.54
N THR A 146 4.23 14.55 1.72
CA THR A 146 5.42 13.71 1.90
C THR A 146 5.24 12.35 1.22
N LEU A 147 4.03 11.79 1.22
CA LEU A 147 3.75 10.55 0.48
C LEU A 147 3.97 10.71 -1.03
N ILE A 148 3.64 11.87 -1.62
CA ILE A 148 3.92 12.16 -3.04
C ILE A 148 5.43 12.11 -3.29
N ASP A 149 6.21 12.78 -2.44
CA ASP A 149 7.66 12.86 -2.58
C ASP A 149 8.34 11.49 -2.41
N VAL A 150 7.87 10.67 -1.47
CA VAL A 150 8.44 9.34 -1.18
C VAL A 150 8.04 8.29 -2.21
N CYS A 151 6.78 8.26 -2.63
CA CYS A 151 6.30 7.26 -3.60
C CYS A 151 6.74 7.57 -5.03
N GLY A 152 7.12 8.81 -5.34
CA GLY A 152 7.51 9.23 -6.70
C GLY A 152 6.37 9.16 -7.71
N LEU A 153 5.12 9.14 -7.24
CA LEU A 153 3.92 9.09 -8.08
C LEU A 153 3.44 10.52 -8.42
N PRO A 154 2.80 10.73 -9.58
CA PRO A 154 2.12 11.99 -9.87
C PRO A 154 1.09 12.32 -8.78
N GLN A 155 0.99 13.59 -8.40
CA GLN A 155 0.07 14.05 -7.36
C GLN A 155 -1.37 13.57 -7.61
N ASP A 156 -1.90 13.77 -8.82
CA ASP A 156 -3.28 13.39 -9.15
C ASP A 156 -3.51 11.87 -9.03
N GLU A 157 -2.50 11.07 -9.39
CA GLU A 157 -2.55 9.62 -9.28
C GLU A 157 -2.55 9.17 -7.82
N LEU A 158 -1.66 9.71 -6.99
CA LEU A 158 -1.60 9.37 -5.57
C LEU A 158 -2.91 9.75 -4.86
N VAL A 159 -3.43 10.95 -5.13
CA VAL A 159 -4.67 11.43 -4.52
C VAL A 159 -5.87 10.56 -4.94
N ALA A 160 -5.91 10.09 -6.20
CA ALA A 160 -6.92 9.14 -6.64
C ALA A 160 -6.82 7.79 -5.91
N LEU A 161 -5.61 7.28 -5.70
CA LEU A 161 -5.37 6.04 -4.94
C LEU A 161 -5.76 6.19 -3.46
N ILE A 162 -5.47 7.33 -2.84
CA ILE A 162 -5.87 7.63 -1.45
C ILE A 162 -7.40 7.68 -1.34
N GLU A 163 -8.09 8.33 -2.27
CA GLU A 163 -9.55 8.37 -2.27
C GLU A 163 -10.14 6.96 -2.49
N GLN A 164 -9.54 6.14 -3.34
CA GLN A 164 -9.92 4.73 -3.51
C GLN A 164 -9.76 3.95 -2.19
N LEU A 165 -8.63 4.08 -1.51
CA LEU A 165 -8.38 3.44 -0.20
C LEU A 165 -9.40 3.91 0.87
N ARG A 166 -9.78 5.19 0.84
CA ARG A 166 -10.81 5.76 1.72
C ARG A 166 -12.20 5.20 1.43
N VAL A 167 -12.58 5.06 0.16
CA VAL A 167 -13.85 4.44 -0.25
C VAL A 167 -13.93 2.97 0.18
N LEU A 168 -12.79 2.27 0.17
CA LEU A 168 -12.67 0.90 0.69
C LEU A 168 -12.61 0.82 2.22
N HIS A 169 -12.64 1.97 2.91
CA HIS A 169 -12.47 2.08 4.36
C HIS A 169 -11.16 1.48 4.89
N ALA A 170 -10.14 1.36 4.04
CA ALA A 170 -8.79 0.93 4.44
C ALA A 170 -8.09 2.00 5.29
N ILE A 171 -8.37 3.27 4.99
CA ILE A 171 -7.80 4.43 5.65
C ILE A 171 -8.88 5.46 6.05
N GLU A 172 -8.55 6.29 7.03
CA GLU A 172 -9.24 7.52 7.40
C GLU A 172 -8.32 8.74 7.23
N LEU A 173 -8.91 9.93 7.08
CA LEU A 173 -8.24 11.21 6.82
C LEU A 173 -8.61 12.22 7.91
#